data_AF-A0A246TX38-F1
#
_entry.id   AF-A0A246TX38-F1
#
_cell.length_a   1.000
_cell.length_b   1.000
_cell.length_c   1.000
_cell.angle_alpha   90.00
_cell.angle_beta   90.00
_cell.angle_gamma   90.00
#
_symmetry.space_group_name_H-M   'P 1'
#
loop_
_entity.id
_entity.type
_entity.pdbx_description
1 polymer ?
#
loop_
_entity_poly.entity_id
_entity_poly.type
_entity_poly.pdbx_seq_one_letter_code
_entity_poly.pdbx_strand_id
1 'polypeptide(L)'
;MNWWLTYILVVVVFSLLGVGMVRRVNLYQFPFLTGVITFAFLLPQVPALADDRFLPENAFAKAIGFTILCLLMTWLGYISRVKPVSIFRHDFSEKRLLIVAFVLSLLGAYFYYQLSRLPADSLVGVEMTGVSVMYVFFSRLLCYGLAIAVLCFARRMSFAALIIIALDLVFYLDRILVTGKRAEAVELCFIFVLAFWFYRGWMLPRVLTLAVLLLGTVGMFSMGDYRNITRANGAPVWDDVERIDVVGNITQVLRDGGPEMRNAVLLINNTDTTLDFDYGKFHWNRLIFSYVPAQLLGSRFKSALMLQMPVPPRDYNPLTGTTETGMADAFQSFWYFGALKFFLLSYLMHRIWVSANAGEASAQVVYMLSIVPAMHAVSHTTDWVLMVWVHMLIFLVPSLAFARTTPQTKARRDNGKSNIPFVSKETAYYEP
;
A
#
# COMPACT_ATOMS: atom_id res chain seq x y z
N MET A 1 -31.03 11.14 -5.00
CA MET A 1 -30.33 9.83 -4.95
C MET A 1 -28.87 10.00 -4.55
N ASN A 2 -28.11 10.85 -5.25
CA ASN A 2 -26.66 11.06 -5.01
C ASN A 2 -26.32 11.39 -3.56
N TRP A 3 -26.98 12.39 -2.96
CA TRP A 3 -26.74 12.77 -1.55
C TRP A 3 -26.97 11.64 -0.55
N TRP A 4 -28.00 10.81 -0.75
CA TRP A 4 -28.24 9.63 0.09
C TRP A 4 -27.09 8.64 0.01
N LEU A 5 -26.58 8.35 -1.20
CA LEU A 5 -25.41 7.49 -1.37
C LEU A 5 -24.14 8.09 -0.76
N THR A 6 -23.95 9.41 -0.86
CA THR A 6 -22.86 10.11 -0.18
C THR A 6 -22.94 9.92 1.34
N TYR A 7 -24.12 10.09 1.94
CA TYR A 7 -24.30 9.87 3.38
C TYR A 7 -24.05 8.41 3.79
N ILE A 8 -24.51 7.43 2.99
CA ILE A 8 -24.23 6.01 3.24
C ILE A 8 -22.72 5.75 3.19
N LEU A 9 -22.02 6.27 2.18
CA LEU A 9 -20.56 6.15 2.07
C LEU A 9 -19.87 6.73 3.31
N VAL A 10 -20.26 7.94 3.73
CA VAL A 10 -19.76 8.58 4.95
C VAL A 10 -19.97 7.64 6.14
N VAL A 11 -21.19 7.13 6.36
CA VAL A 11 -21.49 6.21 7.48
C VAL A 11 -20.62 4.96 7.43
N VAL A 12 -20.42 4.35 6.25
CA VAL A 12 -19.57 3.15 6.09
C VAL A 12 -18.12 3.46 6.44
N VAL A 13 -17.57 4.57 5.94
CA VAL A 13 -16.20 5.01 6.24
C VAL A 13 -16.01 5.27 7.73
N PHE A 14 -16.93 6.02 8.35
CA PHE A 14 -16.89 6.30 9.78
C PHE A 14 -17.11 5.02 10.63
N SER A 15 -17.85 4.04 10.12
CA SER A 15 -17.99 2.73 10.77
C SER A 15 -16.68 1.95 10.77
N LEU A 16 -15.95 1.91 9.64
CA LEU A 16 -14.63 1.27 9.56
C LEU A 16 -13.61 1.95 10.50
N LEU A 17 -13.61 3.28 10.53
CA LEU A 17 -12.77 4.05 11.46
C LEU A 17 -13.17 3.81 12.92
N GLY A 18 -14.47 3.86 13.22
CA GLY A 18 -15.04 3.68 14.55
C GLY A 18 -14.70 2.32 15.15
N VAL A 19 -14.90 1.24 14.39
CA VAL A 19 -14.54 -0.12 14.82
C VAL A 19 -13.03 -0.25 15.07
N GLY A 20 -12.20 0.39 14.26
CA GLY A 20 -10.76 0.47 14.50
C GLY A 20 -10.39 1.24 15.77
N MET A 21 -11.16 2.26 16.13
CA MET A 21 -10.91 3.07 17.32
C MET A 21 -11.35 2.40 18.63
N VAL A 22 -12.28 1.43 18.58
CA VAL A 22 -12.76 0.70 19.79
C VAL A 22 -11.59 0.03 20.52
N ARG A 23 -10.77 -0.75 19.81
CA ARG A 23 -9.58 -1.41 20.38
C ARG A 23 -8.31 -0.90 19.71
N ARG A 24 -7.28 -0.55 20.48
CA ARG A 24 -6.04 0.03 19.93
C ARG A 24 -5.33 -0.90 18.95
N VAL A 25 -5.44 -2.21 19.15
CA VAL A 25 -4.91 -3.22 18.21
C VAL A 25 -5.56 -3.15 16.82
N ASN A 26 -6.79 -2.65 16.72
CA ASN A 26 -7.51 -2.56 15.45
C ASN A 26 -7.00 -1.43 14.56
N LEU A 27 -6.24 -0.46 15.12
CA LEU A 27 -5.65 0.65 14.35
C LEU A 27 -4.62 0.19 13.31
N TYR A 28 -4.07 -1.01 13.48
CA TYR A 28 -3.11 -1.59 12.55
C TYR A 28 -3.75 -2.55 11.55
N GLN A 29 -5.04 -2.85 11.70
CA GLN A 29 -5.73 -3.83 10.87
C GLN A 29 -6.17 -3.22 9.55
N PHE A 30 -6.24 -4.08 8.53
CA PHE A 30 -6.54 -3.64 7.17
C PHE A 30 -7.85 -2.85 7.02
N PRO A 31 -8.99 -3.23 7.64
CA PRO A 31 -10.24 -2.47 7.47
C PRO A 31 -10.18 -1.05 8.02
N PHE A 32 -9.51 -0.83 9.15
CA PHE A 32 -9.32 0.51 9.68
C PHE A 32 -8.48 1.35 8.72
N LEU A 33 -7.42 0.77 8.18
CA LEU A 33 -6.54 1.44 7.23
C LEU A 33 -7.20 1.70 5.87
N THR A 34 -8.10 0.82 5.44
CA THR A 34 -9.04 1.08 4.33
C THR A 34 -9.92 2.28 4.64
N GLY A 35 -10.51 2.36 5.84
CA GLY A 35 -11.25 3.53 6.29
C GLY A 35 -10.42 4.82 6.27
N VAL A 36 -9.16 4.75 6.73
CA VAL A 36 -8.21 5.88 6.73
C VAL A 36 -7.93 6.38 5.31
N ILE A 37 -7.58 5.49 4.38
CA ILE A 37 -7.27 5.92 3.01
C ILE A 37 -8.53 6.41 2.29
N THR A 38 -9.69 5.77 2.49
CA THR A 38 -10.96 6.26 1.91
C THR A 38 -11.34 7.62 2.48
N PHE A 39 -11.18 7.84 3.78
CA PHE A 39 -11.43 9.13 4.42
C PHE A 39 -10.48 10.22 3.91
N ALA A 40 -9.19 9.93 3.84
CA ALA A 40 -8.18 10.92 3.49
C ALA A 40 -8.16 11.24 1.98
N PHE A 41 -8.41 10.25 1.13
CA PHE A 41 -8.22 10.36 -0.31
C PHE A 41 -9.53 10.51 -1.08
N LEU A 42 -10.55 9.67 -0.82
CA LEU A 42 -11.76 9.62 -1.62
C LEU A 42 -12.83 10.59 -1.10
N LEU A 43 -13.11 10.55 0.20
CA LEU A 43 -14.24 11.24 0.81
C LEU A 43 -14.28 12.76 0.55
N PRO A 44 -13.15 13.51 0.60
CA PRO A 44 -13.16 14.95 0.35
C PRO A 44 -13.54 15.31 -1.10
N GLN A 45 -13.37 14.38 -2.04
CA GLN A 45 -13.67 14.60 -3.46
C GLN A 45 -15.14 14.33 -3.81
N VAL A 46 -15.89 13.62 -2.96
CA VAL A 46 -17.24 13.13 -3.26
C VAL A 46 -18.32 14.23 -3.26
N PRO A 47 -18.39 15.16 -2.29
CA PRO A 47 -19.48 16.13 -2.21
C PRO A 47 -19.66 16.98 -3.46
N ALA A 48 -18.56 17.50 -4.02
CA ALA A 48 -18.59 18.31 -5.24
C ALA A 48 -19.14 17.54 -6.45
N LEU A 49 -18.80 16.25 -6.56
CA LEU A 49 -19.26 15.39 -7.65
C LEU A 49 -20.73 14.98 -7.53
N ALA A 50 -21.34 15.09 -6.33
CA ALA A 50 -22.73 14.72 -6.12
C ALA A 50 -23.72 15.65 -6.84
N ASP A 51 -23.34 16.93 -7.01
CA ASP A 51 -24.12 17.99 -7.66
C ASP A 51 -23.61 18.34 -9.07
N ASP A 52 -22.59 17.63 -9.56
CA ASP A 52 -21.96 17.92 -10.84
C ASP A 52 -22.87 17.53 -12.01
N ARG A 53 -23.34 18.56 -12.74
CA ARG A 53 -24.24 18.43 -13.89
C ARG A 53 -23.56 17.94 -15.17
N PHE A 54 -22.22 17.93 -15.21
CA PHE A 54 -21.46 17.47 -16.37
C PHE A 54 -21.21 15.96 -16.35
N LEU A 55 -21.55 15.28 -15.24
CA LEU A 55 -21.47 13.83 -15.16
C LEU A 55 -22.65 13.18 -15.89
N PRO A 56 -22.45 12.03 -16.58
CA PRO A 56 -23.55 11.28 -17.16
C PRO A 56 -24.59 10.87 -16.11
N GLU A 57 -25.85 10.76 -16.53
CA GLU A 57 -26.93 10.37 -15.64
C GLU A 57 -26.62 9.04 -14.94
N ASN A 58 -26.85 8.99 -13.63
CA ASN A 58 -26.59 7.84 -12.75
C ASN A 58 -25.12 7.38 -12.63
N ALA A 59 -24.15 7.98 -13.34
CA ALA A 59 -22.75 7.60 -13.27
C ALA A 59 -22.20 7.70 -11.84
N PHE A 60 -22.48 8.82 -11.17
CA PHE A 60 -22.12 9.03 -9.76
C PHE A 60 -22.70 7.94 -8.84
N ALA A 61 -23.99 7.64 -9.01
CA ALA A 61 -24.68 6.66 -8.18
C ALA A 61 -24.08 5.26 -8.33
N LYS A 62 -23.74 4.84 -9.56
CA LYS A 62 -23.06 3.56 -9.84
C LYS A 62 -21.69 3.51 -9.14
N ALA A 63 -20.88 4.56 -9.32
CA ALA A 63 -19.53 4.60 -8.77
C ALA A 63 -19.51 4.60 -7.23
N ILE A 64 -20.35 5.40 -6.58
CA ILE A 64 -20.45 5.44 -5.11
C ILE A 64 -21.09 4.16 -4.57
N GLY A 65 -22.13 3.64 -5.23
CA GLY A 65 -22.72 2.35 -4.86
C GLY A 65 -21.72 1.20 -4.91
N PHE A 66 -20.90 1.13 -5.97
CA PHE A 66 -19.83 0.15 -6.08
C PHE A 66 -18.72 0.37 -5.05
N THR A 67 -18.36 1.62 -4.77
CA THR A 67 -17.38 1.95 -3.72
C THR A 67 -17.86 1.44 -2.35
N ILE A 68 -19.13 1.67 -1.99
CA ILE A 68 -19.74 1.14 -0.77
C ILE A 68 -19.64 -0.39 -0.76
N LEU A 69 -20.00 -1.05 -1.86
CA LEU A 69 -19.91 -2.52 -1.97
C LEU A 69 -18.48 -3.03 -1.75
N CYS A 70 -17.47 -2.37 -2.32
CA CYS A 70 -16.06 -2.72 -2.11
C CYS A 70 -15.65 -2.60 -0.64
N LEU A 71 -16.04 -1.53 0.05
CA LEU A 71 -15.75 -1.34 1.47
C LEU A 71 -16.45 -2.38 2.36
N LEU A 72 -17.71 -2.71 2.05
CA LEU A 72 -18.43 -3.77 2.73
C LEU A 72 -17.76 -5.14 2.48
N MET A 73 -17.30 -5.41 1.26
CA MET A 73 -16.55 -6.63 0.94
C MET A 73 -15.20 -6.68 1.68
N THR A 74 -14.51 -5.55 1.86
CA THR A 74 -13.34 -5.48 2.76
C THR A 74 -13.70 -5.87 4.19
N TRP A 75 -14.81 -5.35 4.73
CA TRP A 75 -15.27 -5.72 6.06
C TRP A 75 -15.61 -7.21 6.16
N LEU A 76 -16.37 -7.75 5.20
CA LEU A 76 -16.77 -9.17 5.14
C LEU A 76 -15.54 -10.11 5.05
N GLY A 77 -14.57 -9.77 4.20
CA GLY A 77 -13.32 -10.52 4.09
C GLY A 77 -12.55 -10.53 5.41
N TYR A 78 -12.62 -9.44 6.18
CA TYR A 78 -11.97 -9.35 7.48
C TYR A 78 -12.70 -10.11 8.58
N ILE A 79 -14.02 -10.02 8.72
CA ILE A 79 -14.74 -10.76 9.78
C ILE A 79 -14.80 -12.27 9.53
N SER A 80 -14.39 -12.73 8.35
CA SER A 80 -14.30 -14.14 8.01
C SER A 80 -13.39 -14.89 8.99
N ARG A 81 -13.85 -16.07 9.43
CA ARG A 81 -13.09 -16.91 10.37
C ARG A 81 -11.83 -17.44 9.71
N VAL A 82 -10.68 -17.00 10.19
CA VAL A 82 -9.37 -17.40 9.67
C VAL A 82 -8.53 -18.08 10.73
N LYS A 83 -7.65 -18.98 10.27
CA LYS A 83 -6.61 -19.61 11.10
C LYS A 83 -5.23 -19.18 10.61
N PRO A 84 -4.22 -19.14 11.51
CA PRO A 84 -2.83 -18.92 11.12
C PRO A 84 -2.40 -19.85 9.99
N VAL A 85 -1.62 -19.34 9.03
CA VAL A 85 -1.15 -20.12 7.88
C VAL A 85 0.10 -20.89 8.28
N SER A 86 0.12 -22.20 8.05
CA SER A 86 1.25 -23.07 8.40
C SER A 86 2.54 -22.73 7.65
N ILE A 87 2.44 -22.15 6.44
CA ILE A 87 3.60 -21.76 5.62
C ILE A 87 4.49 -20.69 6.28
N PHE A 88 3.98 -19.96 7.27
CA PHE A 88 4.75 -18.96 8.00
C PHE A 88 5.51 -19.54 9.21
N ARG A 89 5.24 -20.81 9.57
CA ARG A 89 5.79 -21.47 10.76
C ARG A 89 7.25 -21.87 10.56
N HIS A 90 8.13 -20.91 10.78
CA HIS A 90 9.57 -21.09 10.62
C HIS A 90 10.35 -20.36 11.71
N ASP A 91 11.34 -21.05 12.26
CA ASP A 91 12.33 -20.46 13.15
C ASP A 91 13.48 -19.88 12.33
N PHE A 92 14.00 -18.74 12.75
CA PHE A 92 15.06 -18.02 12.06
C PHE A 92 16.23 -17.71 12.99
N SER A 93 17.44 -17.79 12.45
CA SER A 93 18.64 -17.29 13.13
C SER A 93 18.75 -15.78 12.95
N GLU A 94 18.79 -15.02 14.04
CA GLU A 94 18.96 -13.57 14.03
C GLU A 94 20.23 -13.15 13.28
N LYS A 95 21.35 -13.86 13.47
CA LYS A 95 22.61 -13.60 12.75
C LYS A 95 22.44 -13.73 11.24
N ARG A 96 21.74 -14.77 10.77
CA ARG A 96 21.49 -14.97 9.33
C ARG A 96 20.51 -13.94 8.79
N LEU A 97 19.48 -13.56 9.56
CA LEU A 97 18.55 -12.49 9.20
C LEU A 97 19.27 -11.15 9.04
N LEU A 98 20.22 -10.81 9.92
CA LEU A 98 20.99 -9.58 9.79
C LEU A 98 21.94 -9.58 8.58
N ILE A 99 22.52 -10.73 8.23
CA ILE A 99 23.31 -10.87 6.98
C ILE A 99 22.40 -10.64 5.77
N VAL A 100 21.22 -11.27 5.76
CA VAL A 100 20.21 -11.07 4.72
C VAL A 100 19.81 -9.61 4.61
N ALA A 101 19.49 -8.98 5.75
CA ALA A 101 19.10 -7.58 5.79
C ALA A 101 20.20 -6.69 5.20
N PHE A 102 21.45 -6.89 5.62
CA PHE A 102 22.60 -6.14 5.11
C PHE A 102 22.79 -6.31 3.59
N VAL A 103 22.72 -7.54 3.07
CA VAL A 103 22.90 -7.81 1.63
C VAL A 103 21.78 -7.16 0.81
N LEU A 104 20.51 -7.30 1.24
CA LEU A 104 19.37 -6.70 0.55
C LEU A 104 19.44 -5.17 0.57
N SER A 105 19.85 -4.60 1.72
CA SER A 105 20.05 -3.17 1.92
C SER A 105 21.13 -2.62 0.99
N LEU A 106 22.29 -3.27 0.93
CA LEU A 106 23.41 -2.84 0.11
C LEU A 106 23.09 -2.90 -1.39
N LEU A 107 22.43 -3.98 -1.84
CA LEU A 107 21.99 -4.11 -3.23
C LEU A 107 20.94 -3.04 -3.56
N GLY A 108 19.93 -2.87 -2.70
CA GLY A 108 18.89 -1.87 -2.90
C GLY A 108 19.45 -0.45 -2.95
N ALA A 109 20.36 -0.11 -2.04
CA ALA A 109 21.06 1.17 -1.99
C ALA A 109 21.89 1.42 -3.26
N TYR A 110 22.63 0.42 -3.74
CA TYR A 110 23.39 0.50 -4.98
C TYR A 110 22.48 0.84 -6.18
N PHE A 111 21.38 0.11 -6.35
CA PHE A 111 20.47 0.36 -7.48
C PHE A 111 19.72 1.68 -7.35
N TYR A 112 19.38 2.11 -6.13
CA TYR A 112 18.82 3.43 -5.89
C TYR A 112 19.82 4.55 -6.23
N TYR A 113 21.08 4.40 -5.85
CA TYR A 113 22.13 5.35 -6.18
C TYR A 113 22.38 5.46 -7.69
N GLN A 114 22.27 4.34 -8.43
CA GLN A 114 22.34 4.40 -9.89
C GLN A 114 21.11 5.07 -10.50
N LEU A 115 19.93 4.88 -9.90
CA LEU A 115 18.70 5.56 -10.31
C LEU A 115 18.79 7.08 -10.14
N SER A 116 19.34 7.56 -9.02
CA SER A 116 19.43 9.00 -8.72
C SER A 116 20.41 9.76 -9.63
N ARG A 117 21.27 9.04 -10.35
CA ARG A 117 22.20 9.62 -11.34
C ARG A 117 21.61 9.76 -12.74
N LEU A 118 20.43 9.20 -12.99
CA LEU A 118 19.80 9.32 -14.31
C LEU A 118 19.23 10.73 -14.53
N PRO A 119 19.26 11.26 -15.76
CA PRO A 119 18.71 12.58 -16.08
C PRO A 119 17.23 12.66 -15.70
N ALA A 120 16.81 13.78 -15.08
CA ALA A 120 15.44 13.99 -14.60
C ALA A 120 14.38 13.79 -15.70
N ASP A 121 14.70 14.16 -16.94
CA ASP A 121 13.81 14.04 -18.10
C ASP A 121 13.45 12.58 -18.46
N SER A 122 14.26 11.61 -18.03
CA SER A 122 14.02 10.17 -18.26
C SER A 122 13.18 9.51 -17.16
N LEU A 123 12.84 10.26 -16.10
CA LEU A 123 12.20 9.76 -14.89
C LEU A 123 10.76 10.26 -14.72
N VAL A 124 10.30 11.23 -15.54
CA VAL A 124 9.09 12.01 -15.26
C VAL A 124 8.13 12.03 -16.46
N GLY A 125 6.87 11.63 -16.23
CA GLY A 125 5.75 11.87 -17.15
C GLY A 125 5.55 10.83 -18.27
N VAL A 126 6.53 9.95 -18.49
CA VAL A 126 6.46 8.82 -19.44
C VAL A 126 6.61 7.53 -18.65
N GLU A 127 5.93 6.45 -19.07
CA GLU A 127 6.21 5.11 -18.53
C GLU A 127 7.73 4.87 -18.58
N MET A 128 8.35 4.65 -17.42
CA MET A 128 9.78 4.40 -17.36
C MET A 128 10.07 3.18 -18.23
N THR A 129 11.04 3.29 -19.13
CA THR A 129 11.46 2.17 -19.99
C THR A 129 12.94 1.87 -19.81
N GLY A 130 13.36 0.69 -20.25
CA GLY A 130 14.78 0.34 -20.26
C GLY A 130 15.37 0.17 -18.87
N VAL A 131 16.54 0.78 -18.67
CA VAL A 131 17.41 0.57 -17.48
C VAL A 131 16.80 1.18 -16.22
N SER A 132 16.05 2.27 -16.33
CA SER A 132 15.38 2.92 -15.18
C SER A 132 14.41 1.97 -14.47
N VAL A 133 13.68 1.15 -15.21
CA VAL A 133 12.76 0.13 -14.66
C VAL A 133 13.52 -0.90 -13.82
N MET A 134 14.67 -1.36 -14.33
CA MET A 134 15.53 -2.31 -13.63
C MET A 134 16.03 -1.73 -12.31
N TYR A 135 16.47 -0.46 -12.31
CA TYR A 135 16.95 0.18 -11.10
C TYR A 135 15.83 0.38 -10.06
N VAL A 136 14.64 0.80 -10.48
CA VAL A 136 13.47 0.88 -9.58
C VAL A 136 13.13 -0.51 -9.02
N PHE A 137 13.14 -1.54 -9.87
CA PHE A 137 12.83 -2.92 -9.50
C PHE A 137 13.75 -3.47 -8.40
N PHE A 138 15.08 -3.27 -8.52
CA PHE A 138 16.03 -3.74 -7.51
C PHE A 138 16.19 -2.76 -6.33
N SER A 139 15.90 -1.47 -6.49
CA SER A 139 15.91 -0.52 -5.37
C SER A 139 14.93 -0.91 -4.25
N ARG A 140 13.85 -1.63 -4.59
CA ARG A 140 12.87 -2.18 -3.63
C ARG A 140 13.50 -3.10 -2.59
N LEU A 141 14.65 -3.74 -2.88
CA LEU A 141 15.35 -4.60 -1.93
C LEU A 141 15.78 -3.86 -0.66
N LEU A 142 16.01 -2.55 -0.76
CA LEU A 142 16.30 -1.67 0.37
C LEU A 142 15.18 -1.76 1.44
N CYS A 143 13.93 -1.74 1.00
CA CYS A 143 12.76 -1.82 1.88
C CYS A 143 12.70 -3.17 2.63
N TYR A 144 13.08 -4.27 1.97
CA TYR A 144 13.12 -5.59 2.60
C TYR A 144 14.25 -5.69 3.62
N GLY A 145 15.43 -5.15 3.29
CA GLY A 145 16.56 -5.04 4.21
C GLY A 145 16.17 -4.30 5.48
N LEU A 146 15.58 -3.11 5.31
CA LEU A 146 15.11 -2.26 6.39
C LEU A 146 14.05 -2.96 7.26
N ALA A 147 13.02 -3.57 6.64
CA ALA A 147 11.96 -4.25 7.37
C ALA A 147 12.50 -5.37 8.26
N ILE A 148 13.44 -6.19 7.76
CA ILE A 148 14.07 -7.26 8.54
C ILE A 148 14.95 -6.66 9.65
N ALA A 149 15.75 -5.64 9.35
CA ALA A 149 16.64 -5.01 10.33
C ALA A 149 15.86 -4.37 11.49
N VAL A 150 14.80 -3.61 11.19
CA VAL A 150 13.92 -3.00 12.19
C VAL A 150 13.21 -4.06 13.02
N LEU A 151 12.76 -5.16 12.41
CA LEU A 151 12.13 -6.27 13.13
C LEU A 151 13.11 -6.94 14.12
N CYS A 152 14.35 -7.20 13.69
CA CYS A 152 15.41 -7.70 14.56
C CYS A 152 15.73 -6.71 15.69
N PHE A 153 15.83 -5.41 15.38
CA PHE A 153 16.11 -4.35 16.35
C PHE A 153 14.99 -4.19 17.41
N ALA A 154 13.72 -4.29 16.99
CA ALA A 154 12.58 -4.22 17.88
C ALA A 154 12.59 -5.38 18.90
N ARG A 155 12.95 -6.58 18.44
CA ARG A 155 13.15 -7.77 19.29
C ARG A 155 14.33 -7.62 20.25
N ARG A 156 15.49 -7.23 19.74
CA ARG A 156 16.72 -7.02 20.51
C ARG A 156 17.49 -5.84 19.94
N MET A 157 17.76 -4.84 20.78
CA MET A 157 18.54 -3.65 20.43
C MET A 157 19.99 -4.05 20.11
N SER A 158 20.25 -4.48 18.88
CA SER A 158 21.58 -4.86 18.41
C SER A 158 22.21 -3.72 17.62
N PHE A 159 23.50 -3.47 17.88
CA PHE A 159 24.25 -2.43 17.18
C PHE A 159 24.36 -2.72 15.67
N ALA A 160 24.46 -4.01 15.30
CA ALA A 160 24.46 -4.42 13.91
C ALA A 160 23.17 -4.04 13.18
N ALA A 161 22.00 -4.27 13.79
CA ALA A 161 20.72 -3.84 13.21
C ALA A 161 20.63 -2.32 13.11
N LEU A 162 21.12 -1.59 14.13
CA LEU A 162 21.13 -0.13 14.12
C LEU A 162 21.96 0.46 12.98
N ILE A 163 23.13 -0.11 12.68
CA ILE A 163 23.96 0.33 11.54
C ILE A 163 23.22 0.13 10.22
N ILE A 164 22.58 -1.03 10.02
CA ILE A 164 21.82 -1.31 8.79
C ILE A 164 20.66 -0.32 8.66
N ILE A 165 19.91 -0.10 9.74
CA ILE A 165 18.80 0.87 9.75
C ILE A 165 19.30 2.28 9.44
N ALA A 166 20.41 2.71 10.03
CA ALA A 166 20.97 4.04 9.80
C ALA A 166 21.38 4.23 8.32
N LEU A 167 22.01 3.21 7.73
CA LEU A 167 22.36 3.21 6.31
C LEU A 167 21.10 3.29 5.44
N ASP A 168 20.10 2.45 5.71
CA ASP A 168 18.86 2.41 4.94
C ASP A 168 18.11 3.74 5.01
N LEU A 169 18.05 4.36 6.19
CA LEU A 169 17.37 5.63 6.40
C LEU A 169 17.98 6.77 5.58
N VAL A 170 19.30 6.78 5.33
CA VAL A 170 19.92 7.80 4.47
C VAL A 170 19.30 7.76 3.06
N PHE A 171 19.25 6.58 2.44
CA PHE A 171 18.70 6.42 1.10
C PHE A 171 17.18 6.54 1.06
N TYR A 172 16.50 6.03 2.09
CA TYR A 172 15.04 6.03 2.14
C TYR A 172 14.49 7.45 2.39
N LEU A 173 15.14 8.25 3.25
CA LEU A 173 14.77 9.65 3.47
C LEU A 173 15.09 10.53 2.27
N ASP A 174 16.24 10.32 1.62
CA ASP A 174 16.57 10.99 0.35
C ASP A 174 15.45 10.74 -0.69
N ARG A 175 15.03 9.48 -0.85
CA ARG A 175 13.95 9.10 -1.76
C ARG A 175 12.62 9.79 -1.42
N ILE A 176 12.24 9.83 -0.14
CA ILE A 176 11.00 10.49 0.30
C ILE A 176 11.05 12.01 0.02
N LEU A 177 12.13 12.68 0.42
CA LEU A 177 12.25 14.13 0.37
C LEU A 177 12.42 14.64 -1.06
N VAL A 178 13.31 14.02 -1.84
CA VAL A 178 13.62 14.46 -3.21
C VAL A 178 12.50 14.10 -4.18
N THR A 179 12.03 12.85 -4.15
CA THR A 179 11.04 12.38 -5.13
C THR A 179 9.58 12.63 -4.73
N GLY A 180 9.34 13.04 -3.48
CA GLY A 180 7.99 13.34 -2.98
C GLY A 180 7.07 12.11 -2.96
N LYS A 181 7.61 10.91 -2.69
CA LYS A 181 6.83 9.66 -2.72
C LYS A 181 6.14 9.39 -1.38
N ARG A 182 4.90 9.88 -1.27
CA ARG A 182 4.02 9.69 -0.08
C ARG A 182 3.87 8.23 0.38
N ALA A 183 3.79 7.31 -0.58
CA ALA A 183 3.62 5.88 -0.31
C ALA A 183 4.77 5.32 0.54
N GLU A 184 5.98 5.78 0.27
CA GLU A 184 7.19 5.30 0.92
C GLU A 184 7.33 5.89 2.32
N ALA A 185 6.96 7.16 2.51
CA ALA A 185 6.90 7.74 3.86
C ALA A 185 5.95 6.96 4.77
N VAL A 186 4.78 6.59 4.25
CA VAL A 186 3.82 5.76 4.98
C VAL A 186 4.37 4.34 5.21
N GLU A 187 4.98 3.71 4.20
CA GLU A 187 5.63 2.39 4.31
C GLU A 187 6.71 2.39 5.40
N LEU A 188 7.57 3.41 5.43
CA LEU A 188 8.58 3.61 6.46
C LEU A 188 7.96 3.68 7.86
N CYS A 189 6.96 4.55 8.05
CA CYS A 189 6.28 4.68 9.34
C CYS A 189 5.66 3.35 9.80
N PHE A 190 4.99 2.62 8.90
CA PHE A 190 4.39 1.33 9.24
C PHE A 190 5.43 0.25 9.56
N ILE A 191 6.59 0.23 8.88
CA ILE A 191 7.68 -0.69 9.22
C ILE A 191 8.10 -0.51 10.69
N PHE A 192 8.34 0.72 11.13
CA PHE A 192 8.70 0.98 12.52
C PHE A 192 7.55 0.65 13.49
N VAL A 193 6.37 1.22 13.26
CA VAL A 193 5.22 1.06 14.15
C VAL A 193 4.85 -0.42 14.33
N LEU A 194 4.80 -1.19 13.24
CA LEU A 194 4.44 -2.61 13.31
C LEU A 194 5.52 -3.47 13.94
N ALA A 195 6.81 -3.21 13.66
CA ALA A 195 7.90 -3.96 14.29
C ALA A 195 7.89 -3.78 15.82
N PHE A 196 7.71 -2.55 16.30
CA PHE A 196 7.59 -2.26 17.73
C PHE A 196 6.26 -2.77 18.32
N TRP A 197 5.17 -2.79 17.56
CA TRP A 197 3.93 -3.45 17.97
C TRP A 197 4.15 -4.95 18.20
N PHE A 198 4.72 -5.68 17.23
CA PHE A 198 4.85 -7.14 17.30
C PHE A 198 5.76 -7.63 18.44
N TYR A 199 6.82 -6.90 18.78
CA TYR A 199 7.76 -7.32 19.83
C TYR A 199 7.63 -6.59 21.16
N ARG A 200 7.09 -5.35 21.18
CA ARG A 200 6.96 -4.54 22.40
C ARG A 200 5.53 -4.15 22.74
N GLY A 201 4.55 -4.53 21.93
CA GLY A 201 3.15 -4.18 22.15
C GLY A 201 2.89 -2.68 22.07
N TRP A 202 3.73 -1.91 21.36
CA TRP A 202 3.56 -0.47 21.23
C TRP A 202 2.25 -0.11 20.51
N MET A 203 1.36 0.53 21.24
CA MET A 203 0.07 0.99 20.74
C MET A 203 0.10 2.50 20.51
N LEU A 204 -0.24 2.94 19.30
CA LEU A 204 -0.45 4.36 19.03
C LEU A 204 -1.61 4.91 19.87
N PRO A 205 -1.45 6.07 20.54
CA PRO A 205 -2.55 6.77 21.16
C PRO A 205 -3.61 7.17 20.12
N ARG A 206 -4.90 6.98 20.44
CA ARG A 206 -6.00 7.33 19.53
C ARG A 206 -5.97 8.78 19.07
N VAL A 207 -5.61 9.70 19.98
CA VAL A 207 -5.49 11.13 19.68
C VAL A 207 -4.40 11.37 18.64
N LEU A 208 -3.27 10.69 18.76
CA LEU A 208 -2.19 10.77 17.78
C LEU A 208 -2.65 10.21 16.42
N THR A 209 -3.36 9.09 16.40
CA THR A 209 -3.91 8.53 15.16
C THR A 209 -4.91 9.48 14.49
N LEU A 210 -5.80 10.11 15.24
CA LEU A 210 -6.73 11.11 14.72
C LEU A 210 -6.00 12.36 14.20
N ALA A 211 -4.99 12.85 14.92
CA ALA A 211 -4.17 13.96 14.47
C ALA A 211 -3.45 13.63 13.16
N VAL A 212 -2.83 12.44 13.06
CA VAL A 212 -2.16 11.97 11.83
C VAL A 212 -3.16 11.80 10.69
N LEU A 213 -4.37 11.30 10.96
CA LEU A 213 -5.41 11.18 9.94
C LEU A 213 -5.82 12.54 9.38
N LEU A 214 -6.09 13.52 10.24
CA LEU A 214 -6.51 14.86 9.84
C LEU A 214 -5.38 15.62 9.13
N LEU A 215 -4.19 15.67 9.74
CA LEU A 215 -3.02 16.33 9.14
C LEU A 215 -2.58 15.64 7.84
N GLY A 216 -2.63 14.30 7.80
CA GLY A 216 -2.32 13.52 6.61
C GLY A 216 -3.30 13.77 5.47
N THR A 217 -4.60 13.94 5.78
CA THR A 217 -5.62 14.31 4.79
C THR A 217 -5.34 15.68 4.20
N VAL A 218 -5.06 16.66 5.06
CA VAL A 218 -4.73 18.03 4.65
C VAL A 218 -3.45 18.08 3.80
N GLY A 219 -2.39 17.39 4.24
CA GLY A 219 -1.12 17.31 3.51
C GLY A 219 -1.23 16.57 2.18
N MET A 220 -2.15 15.60 2.05
CA MET A 220 -2.30 14.80 0.84
C MET A 220 -2.66 15.63 -0.39
N PHE A 221 -3.50 16.66 -0.23
CA PHE A 221 -3.92 17.54 -1.34
C PHE A 221 -2.88 18.58 -1.73
N SER A 222 -1.89 18.83 -0.86
CA SER A 222 -0.79 19.77 -1.12
C SER A 222 0.44 19.12 -1.75
N MET A 223 0.40 17.80 -1.94
CA MET A 223 1.55 17.03 -2.43
C MET A 223 1.86 17.28 -3.91
N GLY A 224 0.87 17.71 -4.70
CA GLY A 224 1.07 18.12 -6.09
C GLY A 224 2.04 19.29 -6.18
N ASP A 225 1.83 20.32 -5.37
CA ASP A 225 2.65 21.52 -5.31
C ASP A 225 4.05 21.21 -4.79
N TYR A 226 4.14 20.44 -3.70
CA TYR A 226 5.44 19.97 -3.18
C TYR A 226 6.25 19.26 -4.27
N ARG A 227 5.61 18.36 -5.02
CA ARG A 227 6.28 17.62 -6.09
C ARG A 227 6.67 18.52 -7.27
N ASN A 228 5.90 19.57 -7.56
CA ASN A 228 6.25 20.53 -8.60
C ASN A 228 7.49 21.35 -8.19
N ILE A 229 7.58 21.77 -6.93
CA ILE A 229 8.74 22.48 -6.38
C ILE A 229 9.99 21.60 -6.41
N THR A 230 9.90 20.36 -5.92
CA THR A 230 11.07 19.45 -5.92
C THR A 230 11.51 19.05 -7.31
N ARG A 231 10.57 18.91 -8.27
CA ARG A 231 10.89 18.64 -9.68
C ARG A 231 11.62 19.79 -10.35
N ALA A 232 11.20 21.03 -10.09
CA ALA A 232 11.83 22.20 -10.69
C ALA A 232 13.28 22.40 -10.22
N ASN A 233 13.56 22.05 -8.96
CA ASN A 233 14.83 22.38 -8.30
C ASN A 233 15.73 21.16 -8.03
N GLY A 234 15.26 19.94 -8.27
CA GLY A 234 15.97 18.69 -7.92
C GLY A 234 16.07 18.40 -6.42
N ALA A 235 15.61 19.33 -5.56
CA ALA A 235 15.58 19.25 -4.11
C ALA A 235 14.45 20.14 -3.56
N PRO A 236 13.96 19.91 -2.32
CA PRO A 236 12.99 20.80 -1.69
C PRO A 236 13.62 22.18 -1.39
N VAL A 237 12.99 23.22 -1.93
CA VAL A 237 13.29 24.62 -1.57
C VAL A 237 12.31 25.02 -0.47
N TRP A 238 12.78 25.09 0.77
CA TRP A 238 11.92 25.28 1.94
C TRP A 238 11.10 26.56 1.88
N ASP A 239 11.67 27.65 1.37
CA ASP A 239 10.97 28.93 1.19
C ASP A 239 9.73 28.80 0.27
N ASP A 240 9.79 27.95 -0.75
CA ASP A 240 8.66 27.69 -1.66
C ASP A 240 7.68 26.71 -1.03
N VAL A 241 8.17 25.71 -0.28
CA VAL A 241 7.34 24.74 0.44
C VAL A 241 6.48 25.43 1.51
N GLU A 242 7.02 26.43 2.21
CA GLU A 242 6.30 27.23 3.20
C GLU A 242 5.19 28.08 2.57
N ARG A 243 5.27 28.37 1.26
CA ARG A 243 4.27 29.16 0.51
C ARG A 243 3.14 28.33 -0.07
N ILE A 244 3.16 27.00 0.09
CA ILE A 244 2.08 26.14 -0.41
C ILE A 244 0.78 26.51 0.32
N ASP A 245 -0.26 26.86 -0.45
CA ASP A 245 -1.58 27.17 0.11
C ASP A 245 -2.34 25.90 0.45
N VAL A 246 -2.00 25.34 1.62
CA VAL A 246 -2.58 24.09 2.11
C VAL A 246 -4.11 24.21 2.32
N VAL A 247 -4.58 25.37 2.78
CA VAL A 247 -6.01 25.60 3.05
C VAL A 247 -6.77 25.84 1.75
N GLY A 248 -6.18 26.57 0.81
CA GLY A 248 -6.71 26.74 -0.55
C GLY A 248 -6.88 25.38 -1.24
N ASN A 249 -5.85 24.53 -1.21
CA ASN A 249 -5.86 23.22 -1.85
C ASN A 249 -6.99 22.31 -1.35
N ILE A 250 -7.18 22.19 -0.04
CA ILE A 250 -8.28 21.38 0.50
C ILE A 250 -9.65 22.01 0.21
N THR A 251 -9.76 23.34 0.25
CA THR A 251 -11.00 24.04 -0.06
C THR A 251 -11.38 23.87 -1.52
N GLN A 252 -10.40 23.90 -2.42
CA GLN A 252 -10.60 23.66 -3.85
C GLN A 252 -11.10 22.24 -4.10
N VAL A 253 -10.48 21.22 -3.51
CA VAL A 253 -10.92 19.83 -3.69
C VAL A 253 -12.33 19.60 -3.14
N LEU A 254 -12.67 20.22 -2.00
CA LEU A 254 -14.02 20.12 -1.44
C LEU A 254 -15.09 20.81 -2.31
N ARG A 255 -14.72 21.86 -3.05
CA ARG A 255 -15.63 22.63 -3.91
C ARG A 255 -15.76 22.06 -5.31
N ASP A 256 -14.64 21.70 -5.93
CA ASP A 256 -14.55 21.34 -7.34
C ASP A 256 -14.49 19.81 -7.55
N GLY A 257 -14.22 19.06 -6.48
CA GLY A 257 -13.95 17.64 -6.54
C GLY A 257 -12.50 17.36 -6.94
N GLY A 258 -12.07 16.12 -6.74
CA GLY A 258 -10.76 15.67 -7.19
C GLY A 258 -10.84 14.91 -8.52
N PRO A 259 -9.79 15.00 -9.34
CA PRO A 259 -9.77 14.36 -10.65
C PRO A 259 -9.80 12.83 -10.56
N GLU A 260 -9.31 12.22 -9.49
CA GLU A 260 -9.28 10.77 -9.34
C GLU A 260 -10.68 10.18 -9.16
N MET A 261 -11.52 10.79 -8.34
CA MET A 261 -12.93 10.35 -8.21
C MET A 261 -13.75 10.65 -9.47
N ARG A 262 -13.52 11.79 -10.12
CA ARG A 262 -14.19 12.09 -11.40
C ARG A 262 -13.83 11.04 -12.46
N ASN A 263 -12.54 10.72 -12.58
CA ASN A 263 -12.05 9.67 -13.48
C ASN A 263 -12.69 8.32 -13.18
N ALA A 264 -12.77 7.95 -11.89
CA ALA A 264 -13.41 6.70 -11.49
C ALA A 264 -14.89 6.64 -11.88
N VAL A 265 -15.63 7.75 -11.72
CA VAL A 265 -17.04 7.84 -12.12
C VAL A 265 -17.21 7.65 -13.63
N LEU A 266 -16.38 8.33 -14.43
CA LEU A 266 -16.45 8.24 -15.89
C LEU A 266 -16.08 6.84 -16.39
N LEU A 267 -15.03 6.23 -15.82
CA LEU A 267 -14.57 4.90 -16.20
C LEU A 267 -15.60 3.82 -15.84
N ILE A 268 -16.15 3.84 -14.62
CA ILE A 268 -17.19 2.90 -14.20
C ILE A 268 -18.42 3.02 -15.09
N ASN A 269 -18.85 4.25 -15.40
CA ASN A 269 -19.98 4.46 -16.28
C ASN A 269 -19.70 3.96 -17.70
N ASN A 270 -18.52 4.25 -18.25
CA ASN A 270 -18.14 3.78 -19.58
C ASN A 270 -18.16 2.24 -19.65
N THR A 271 -17.50 1.56 -18.70
CA THR A 271 -17.49 0.10 -18.64
C THR A 271 -18.91 -0.47 -18.52
N ASP A 272 -19.78 0.15 -17.72
CA ASP A 272 -21.16 -0.29 -17.58
C ASP A 272 -21.95 -0.13 -18.89
N THR A 273 -21.68 0.93 -19.66
CA THR A 273 -22.34 1.18 -20.95
C THR A 273 -21.81 0.32 -22.09
N THR A 274 -20.49 0.07 -22.13
CA THR A 274 -19.86 -0.69 -23.22
C THR A 274 -19.81 -2.19 -22.94
N LEU A 275 -19.86 -2.59 -21.66
CA LEU A 275 -19.62 -3.95 -21.17
C LEU A 275 -18.28 -4.53 -21.66
N ASP A 276 -17.32 -3.67 -21.98
CA ASP A 276 -15.98 -4.06 -22.42
C ASP A 276 -15.08 -4.23 -21.20
N PHE A 277 -15.07 -5.45 -20.66
CA PHE A 277 -14.30 -5.80 -19.47
C PHE A 277 -12.89 -6.27 -19.82
N ASP A 278 -11.93 -5.90 -18.97
CA ASP A 278 -10.54 -6.30 -19.16
C ASP A 278 -10.23 -7.71 -18.64
N TYR A 279 -11.09 -8.29 -17.79
CA TYR A 279 -10.91 -9.60 -17.14
C TYR A 279 -9.53 -9.81 -16.48
N GLY A 280 -8.88 -8.74 -16.01
CA GLY A 280 -7.55 -8.77 -15.41
C GLY A 280 -6.38 -8.71 -16.40
N LYS A 281 -6.64 -8.44 -17.69
CA LYS A 281 -5.60 -8.20 -18.70
C LYS A 281 -4.67 -7.06 -18.30
N PHE A 282 -5.20 -6.02 -17.63
CA PHE A 282 -4.37 -4.93 -17.10
C PHE A 282 -3.32 -5.44 -16.12
N HIS A 283 -3.73 -6.24 -15.12
CA HIS A 283 -2.85 -6.81 -14.09
C HIS A 283 -1.81 -7.73 -14.72
N TRP A 284 -2.22 -8.55 -15.69
CA TRP A 284 -1.31 -9.42 -16.43
C TRP A 284 -0.26 -8.62 -17.21
N ASN A 285 -0.69 -7.63 -18.00
CA ASN A 285 0.21 -6.79 -18.78
C ASN A 285 1.21 -6.06 -17.89
N ARG A 286 0.77 -5.58 -16.73
CA ARG A 286 1.65 -4.90 -15.78
C ARG A 286 2.64 -5.84 -15.10
N LEU A 287 2.26 -7.11 -14.89
CA LEU A 287 3.15 -8.15 -14.41
C LEU A 287 4.23 -8.43 -15.46
N ILE A 288 3.83 -8.68 -16.71
CA ILE A 288 4.76 -8.86 -17.82
C ILE A 288 5.67 -7.63 -17.97
N PHE A 289 5.09 -6.43 -17.87
CA PHE A 289 5.85 -5.19 -17.95
C PHE A 289 6.93 -5.10 -16.87
N SER A 290 6.61 -5.48 -15.64
CA SER A 290 7.51 -5.31 -14.49
C SER A 290 8.53 -6.45 -14.35
N TYR A 291 8.18 -7.67 -14.72
CA TYR A 291 8.97 -8.88 -14.42
C TYR A 291 9.61 -9.54 -15.63
N VAL A 292 9.17 -9.24 -16.86
CA VAL A 292 9.79 -9.78 -18.08
C VAL A 292 10.78 -8.75 -18.64
N PRO A 293 12.09 -8.97 -18.48
CA PRO A 293 13.10 -8.02 -18.93
C PRO A 293 13.25 -8.08 -20.46
N ALA A 294 12.79 -7.03 -21.13
CA ALA A 294 12.94 -6.89 -22.59
C ALA A 294 14.41 -6.88 -23.04
N GLN A 295 15.33 -6.50 -22.15
CA GLN A 295 16.76 -6.45 -22.41
C GLN A 295 17.38 -7.85 -22.54
N LEU A 296 16.83 -8.86 -21.84
CA LEU A 296 17.34 -10.23 -21.87
C LEU A 296 16.58 -11.09 -22.88
N LEU A 297 15.26 -10.91 -22.98
CA LEU A 297 14.37 -11.77 -23.76
C LEU A 297 13.92 -11.13 -25.09
N GLY A 298 14.25 -9.85 -25.30
CA GLY A 298 13.82 -9.08 -26.47
C GLY A 298 12.45 -8.44 -26.31
N SER A 299 12.26 -7.26 -26.93
CA SER A 299 10.98 -6.52 -26.91
C SER A 299 9.85 -7.31 -27.58
N ARG A 300 10.13 -8.03 -28.68
CA ARG A 300 9.13 -8.85 -29.39
C ARG A 300 8.55 -9.95 -28.50
N PHE A 301 9.39 -10.64 -27.73
CA PHE A 301 8.93 -11.68 -26.80
C PHE A 301 8.04 -11.09 -25.72
N LYS A 302 8.46 -9.97 -25.12
CA LYS A 302 7.67 -9.27 -24.10
C LYS A 302 6.31 -8.82 -24.64
N SER A 303 6.28 -8.19 -25.82
CA SER A 303 5.05 -7.74 -26.46
C SER A 303 4.12 -8.90 -26.83
N ALA A 304 4.65 -10.07 -27.21
CA ALA A 304 3.85 -11.26 -27.50
C ALA A 304 3.14 -11.84 -26.26
N LEU A 305 3.64 -11.56 -25.06
CA LEU A 305 2.99 -11.95 -23.80
C LEU A 305 1.95 -10.94 -23.33
N MET A 306 1.95 -9.71 -23.85
CA MET A 306 0.99 -8.68 -23.48
C MET A 306 -0.30 -8.84 -24.29
N LEU A 307 -1.43 -8.71 -23.60
CA LEU A 307 -2.77 -8.84 -24.15
C LEU A 307 -3.30 -7.47 -24.58
N GLN A 308 -4.19 -7.46 -25.58
CA GLN A 308 -4.84 -6.22 -26.02
C GLN A 308 -5.81 -5.72 -24.94
N MET A 309 -5.72 -4.43 -24.64
CA MET A 309 -6.57 -3.75 -23.67
C MET A 309 -7.82 -3.15 -24.35
N PRO A 310 -8.95 -3.06 -23.61
CA PRO A 310 -10.08 -2.22 -24.00
C PRO A 310 -9.67 -0.79 -24.37
N VAL A 311 -10.39 -0.18 -25.30
CA VAL A 311 -10.11 1.20 -25.73
C VAL A 311 -10.65 2.17 -24.67
N PRO A 312 -9.83 3.12 -24.16
CA PRO A 312 -10.30 4.11 -23.20
C PRO A 312 -11.44 4.98 -23.76
N PRO A 313 -12.33 5.52 -22.90
CA PRO A 313 -13.39 6.43 -23.34
C PRO A 313 -12.80 7.68 -24.01
N ARG A 314 -13.48 8.24 -25.02
CA ARG A 314 -13.04 9.48 -25.68
C ARG A 314 -12.94 10.67 -24.72
N ASP A 315 -13.83 10.71 -23.74
CA ASP A 315 -13.90 11.78 -22.73
C ASP A 315 -12.99 11.52 -21.52
N TYR A 316 -12.27 10.39 -21.51
CA TYR A 316 -11.28 10.09 -20.49
C TYR A 316 -9.93 10.73 -20.86
N ASN A 317 -9.67 11.88 -20.26
CA ASN A 317 -8.40 12.60 -20.40
C ASN A 317 -7.77 12.78 -19.01
N PRO A 318 -7.11 11.73 -18.46
CA PRO A 318 -6.55 11.82 -17.12
C PRO A 318 -5.43 12.87 -17.08
N LEU A 319 -5.57 13.87 -16.22
CA LEU A 319 -4.50 14.84 -15.95
C LEU A 319 -3.23 14.10 -15.54
N THR A 320 -2.08 14.52 -16.06
CA THR A 320 -0.79 13.88 -15.78
C THR A 320 -0.54 13.83 -14.28
N GLY A 321 -0.31 12.62 -13.75
CA GLY A 321 -0.07 12.39 -12.33
C GLY A 321 -1.32 12.10 -11.49
N THR A 322 -2.51 12.03 -12.10
CA THR A 322 -3.70 11.42 -11.50
C THR A 322 -3.62 9.90 -11.51
N THR A 323 -4.37 9.26 -10.61
CA THR A 323 -4.32 7.81 -10.42
C THR A 323 -5.68 7.20 -10.63
N GLU A 324 -5.73 6.08 -11.34
CA GLU A 324 -6.92 5.24 -11.42
C GLU A 324 -7.16 4.54 -10.09
N THR A 325 -8.36 4.70 -9.53
CA THR A 325 -8.71 4.10 -8.23
C THR A 325 -8.94 2.60 -8.35
N GLY A 326 -8.82 1.90 -7.23
CA GLY A 326 -9.03 0.45 -7.20
C GLY A 326 -10.48 0.06 -7.44
N MET A 327 -11.41 1.00 -7.24
CA MET A 327 -12.82 0.83 -7.57
C MET A 327 -13.01 0.79 -9.09
N ALA A 328 -12.41 1.73 -9.82
CA ALA A 328 -12.46 1.70 -11.28
C ALA A 328 -11.80 0.42 -11.83
N ASP A 329 -10.60 0.09 -11.35
CA ASP A 329 -9.85 -1.13 -11.73
C ASP A 329 -10.62 -2.43 -11.43
N ALA A 330 -11.28 -2.51 -10.27
CA ALA A 330 -12.08 -3.67 -9.92
C ALA A 330 -13.32 -3.81 -10.82
N PHE A 331 -14.02 -2.70 -11.07
CA PHE A 331 -15.23 -2.68 -11.89
C PHE A 331 -14.93 -2.98 -13.36
N GLN A 332 -13.83 -2.44 -13.91
CA GLN A 332 -13.39 -2.72 -15.27
C GLN A 332 -13.07 -4.19 -15.51
N SER A 333 -12.56 -4.90 -14.50
CA SER A 333 -12.26 -6.32 -14.70
C SER A 333 -13.47 -7.23 -14.66
N PHE A 334 -14.40 -7.01 -13.72
CA PHE A 334 -15.46 -7.99 -13.44
C PHE A 334 -16.80 -7.35 -13.05
N TRP A 335 -17.06 -6.11 -13.47
CA TRP A 335 -18.28 -5.37 -13.12
C TRP A 335 -18.48 -5.33 -11.59
N TYR A 336 -19.71 -5.45 -11.10
CA TYR A 336 -19.99 -5.53 -9.66
C TYR A 336 -19.32 -6.73 -8.95
N PHE A 337 -18.99 -7.82 -9.66
CA PHE A 337 -18.20 -8.92 -9.08
C PHE A 337 -16.75 -8.52 -8.79
N GLY A 338 -16.28 -7.40 -9.35
CA GLY A 338 -14.98 -6.81 -9.02
C GLY A 338 -14.80 -6.53 -7.53
N ALA A 339 -15.88 -6.28 -6.78
CA ALA A 339 -15.83 -6.09 -5.34
C ALA A 339 -15.26 -7.31 -4.59
N LEU A 340 -15.32 -8.51 -5.19
CA LEU A 340 -14.70 -9.71 -4.64
C LEU A 340 -13.17 -9.59 -4.54
N LYS A 341 -12.52 -8.78 -5.38
CA LYS A 341 -11.07 -8.47 -5.22
C LYS A 341 -10.79 -7.90 -3.83
N PHE A 342 -11.64 -6.99 -3.33
CA PHE A 342 -11.48 -6.39 -2.01
C PHE A 342 -11.79 -7.37 -0.86
N PHE A 343 -12.75 -8.28 -1.06
CA PHE A 343 -12.99 -9.38 -0.12
C PHE A 343 -11.75 -10.28 0.00
N LEU A 344 -11.23 -10.76 -1.14
CA LEU A 344 -10.07 -11.65 -1.18
C LEU A 344 -8.83 -10.99 -0.58
N LEU A 345 -8.56 -9.74 -0.94
CA LEU A 345 -7.46 -8.98 -0.37
C LEU A 345 -7.57 -8.87 1.15
N SER A 346 -8.75 -8.47 1.65
CA SER A 346 -8.98 -8.33 3.09
C SER A 346 -8.86 -9.66 3.84
N TYR A 347 -9.41 -10.74 3.26
CA TYR A 347 -9.29 -12.08 3.80
C TYR A 347 -7.82 -12.53 3.91
N LEU A 348 -7.02 -12.33 2.85
CA LEU A 348 -5.60 -12.67 2.86
C LEU A 348 -4.83 -11.83 3.88
N MET A 349 -5.08 -10.51 3.93
CA MET A 349 -4.47 -9.62 4.91
C MET A 349 -4.83 -10.01 6.35
N HIS A 350 -6.06 -10.46 6.61
CA HIS A 350 -6.46 -10.97 7.92
C HIS A 350 -5.71 -12.27 8.27
N ARG A 351 -5.55 -13.20 7.32
CA ARG A 351 -4.76 -14.43 7.56
C ARG A 351 -3.32 -14.14 7.90
N ILE A 352 -2.70 -13.18 7.19
CA ILE A 352 -1.33 -12.75 7.45
C ILE A 352 -1.27 -12.08 8.83
N TRP A 353 -2.20 -11.18 9.15
CA TRP A 353 -2.29 -10.51 10.45
C TRP A 353 -2.39 -11.48 11.63
N VAL A 354 -3.29 -12.47 11.54
CA VAL A 354 -3.45 -13.50 12.59
C VAL A 354 -2.20 -14.35 12.72
N SER A 355 -1.51 -14.66 11.61
CA SER A 355 -0.24 -15.39 11.66
C SER A 355 0.88 -14.55 12.28
N ALA A 356 0.94 -13.25 11.97
CA ALA A 356 1.92 -12.32 12.52
C ALA A 356 1.74 -12.13 14.05
N ASN A 357 0.49 -12.01 14.50
CA ASN A 357 0.15 -11.93 15.92
C ASN A 357 0.31 -13.26 16.67
N ALA A 358 0.32 -14.40 15.96
CA ALA A 358 0.70 -15.69 16.53
C ALA A 358 2.23 -15.80 16.81
N GLY A 359 3.01 -14.78 16.45
CA GLY A 359 4.45 -14.71 16.68
C GLY A 359 5.30 -15.23 15.50
N GLU A 360 4.68 -15.51 14.35
CA GLU A 360 5.41 -16.01 13.18
C GLU A 360 6.17 -14.86 12.50
N ALA A 361 7.49 -14.83 12.65
CA ALA A 361 8.34 -13.73 12.17
C ALA A 361 8.23 -13.49 10.66
N SER A 362 8.05 -14.55 9.86
CA SER A 362 7.85 -14.42 8.42
C SER A 362 6.53 -13.71 8.08
N ALA A 363 5.45 -13.98 8.82
CA ALA A 363 4.19 -13.29 8.66
C ALA A 363 4.28 -11.81 9.10
N GLN A 364 5.08 -11.52 10.14
CA GLN A 364 5.32 -10.13 10.58
C GLN A 364 5.99 -9.30 9.47
N VAL A 365 7.07 -9.82 8.87
CA VAL A 365 7.74 -9.15 7.74
C VAL A 365 6.80 -8.99 6.56
N VAL A 366 6.09 -10.06 6.17
CA VAL A 366 5.14 -10.00 5.04
C VAL A 366 4.02 -9.00 5.31
N TYR A 367 3.49 -8.93 6.53
CA TYR A 367 2.45 -7.96 6.89
C TYR A 367 2.97 -6.52 6.78
N MET A 368 4.14 -6.24 7.36
CA MET A 368 4.80 -4.93 7.32
C MET A 368 4.98 -4.44 5.88
N LEU A 369 5.40 -5.32 4.98
CA LEU A 369 5.63 -5.00 3.57
C LEU A 369 4.36 -4.99 2.71
N SER A 370 3.27 -5.61 3.17
CA SER A 370 2.02 -5.73 2.40
C SER A 370 0.99 -4.68 2.75
N ILE A 371 1.01 -4.13 3.97
CA ILE A 371 -0.10 -3.32 4.48
C ILE A 371 -0.29 -2.02 3.68
N VAL A 372 0.80 -1.33 3.34
CA VAL A 372 0.73 -0.08 2.56
C VAL A 372 0.37 -0.33 1.09
N PRO A 373 0.98 -1.30 0.38
CA PRO A 373 0.50 -1.70 -0.94
C PRO A 373 -0.98 -2.14 -0.96
N ALA A 374 -1.45 -2.81 0.10
CA ALA A 374 -2.85 -3.17 0.23
C ALA A 374 -3.75 -1.94 0.43
N MET A 375 -3.31 -0.92 1.18
CA MET A 375 -4.02 0.38 1.27
C MET A 375 -4.05 1.09 -0.10
N HIS A 376 -2.98 0.98 -0.88
CA HIS A 376 -2.93 1.54 -2.23
C HIS A 376 -3.91 0.87 -3.18
N ALA A 377 -4.34 -0.37 -2.95
CA ALA A 377 -5.40 -0.99 -3.74
C ALA A 377 -6.76 -0.27 -3.65
N VAL A 378 -6.92 0.70 -2.73
CA VAL A 378 -8.11 1.57 -2.67
C VAL A 378 -7.91 2.84 -3.51
N SER A 379 -6.78 3.52 -3.31
CA SER A 379 -6.49 4.83 -3.96
C SER A 379 -5.95 4.71 -5.38
N HIS A 380 -5.32 3.57 -5.68
CA HIS A 380 -4.70 3.22 -6.95
C HIS A 380 -5.25 1.84 -7.37
N THR A 381 -4.64 1.23 -8.38
CA THR A 381 -5.04 -0.07 -8.91
C THR A 381 -4.77 -1.24 -7.96
N THR A 382 -5.59 -2.29 -8.04
CA THR A 382 -5.56 -3.46 -7.14
C THR A 382 -4.35 -4.37 -7.37
N ASP A 383 -3.62 -4.21 -8.48
CA ASP A 383 -2.43 -5.01 -8.79
C ASP A 383 -1.22 -4.69 -7.90
N TRP A 384 -1.16 -3.50 -7.28
CA TRP A 384 0.01 -3.04 -6.54
C TRP A 384 0.48 -4.04 -5.47
N VAL A 385 -0.46 -4.55 -4.68
CA VAL A 385 -0.17 -5.56 -3.64
C VAL A 385 0.29 -6.88 -4.24
N LEU A 386 -0.30 -7.29 -5.37
CA LEU A 386 0.08 -8.52 -6.08
C LEU A 386 1.50 -8.42 -6.63
N MET A 387 1.88 -7.27 -7.21
CA MET A 387 3.26 -7.03 -7.65
C MET A 387 4.23 -7.14 -6.48
N VAL A 388 3.93 -6.50 -5.35
CA VAL A 388 4.80 -6.61 -4.17
C VAL A 388 4.90 -8.06 -3.69
N TRP A 389 3.82 -8.84 -3.73
CA TRP A 389 3.85 -10.26 -3.39
C TRP A 389 4.70 -11.09 -4.35
N VAL A 390 4.58 -10.88 -5.66
CA VAL A 390 5.45 -11.55 -6.66
C VAL A 390 6.91 -11.17 -6.42
N HIS A 391 7.19 -9.90 -6.13
CA HIS A 391 8.55 -9.45 -5.80
C HIS A 391 9.09 -10.13 -4.53
N MET A 392 8.27 -10.22 -3.48
CA MET A 392 8.62 -10.94 -2.25
C MET A 392 8.85 -12.44 -2.50
N LEU A 393 8.08 -13.08 -3.38
CA LEU A 393 8.32 -14.49 -3.75
C LEU A 393 9.69 -14.69 -4.39
N ILE A 394 10.14 -13.73 -5.22
CA ILE A 394 11.44 -13.83 -5.92
C ILE A 394 12.61 -13.52 -4.99
N PHE A 395 12.49 -12.51 -4.11
CA PHE A 395 13.63 -12.03 -3.32
C PHE A 395 13.52 -12.35 -1.84
N LEU A 396 12.38 -12.07 -1.21
CA LEU A 396 12.22 -12.25 0.23
C LEU A 396 12.15 -13.74 0.62
N VAL A 397 11.43 -14.57 -0.13
CA VAL A 397 11.27 -15.99 0.22
C VAL A 397 12.60 -16.75 0.19
N PRO A 398 13.45 -16.66 -0.85
CA PRO A 398 14.77 -17.30 -0.83
C PRO A 398 15.67 -16.76 0.29
N SER A 399 15.64 -15.46 0.54
CA SER A 399 16.37 -14.82 1.63
C SER A 399 15.95 -15.33 3.00
N LEU A 400 14.64 -15.44 3.25
CA LEU A 400 14.12 -16.04 4.48
C LEU A 400 14.49 -17.53 4.56
N ALA A 401 14.40 -18.27 3.46
CA ALA A 401 14.77 -19.68 3.41
C ALA A 401 16.22 -19.92 3.83
N PHE A 402 17.17 -19.08 3.42
CA PHE A 402 18.55 -19.12 3.88
C PHE A 402 18.69 -18.88 5.40
N ALA A 403 17.88 -17.98 5.96
CA ALA A 403 17.90 -17.66 7.38
C ALA A 403 17.20 -18.70 8.28
N ARG A 404 16.45 -19.65 7.69
CA ARG A 404 15.74 -20.70 8.44
C ARG A 404 16.70 -21.56 9.24
N THR A 405 16.25 -21.96 10.42
CA THR A 405 16.90 -22.96 11.26
C THR A 405 15.98 -24.17 11.40
N THR A 406 16.56 -25.37 11.59
CA THR A 406 15.78 -26.57 11.90
C THR A 406 14.94 -26.28 13.15
N PRO A 407 13.61 -26.51 13.11
CA PRO A 407 12.77 -26.30 14.28
C PRO A 407 13.34 -27.09 15.45
N GLN A 408 13.67 -26.44 16.55
CA GLN A 408 14.06 -27.16 17.76
C GLN A 408 12.80 -27.78 18.36
N THR A 409 12.48 -29.00 17.96
CA THR A 409 11.31 -29.78 18.42
C THR A 409 11.29 -30.01 19.94
N LYS A 410 12.38 -29.71 20.66
CA LYS A 410 12.56 -30.01 22.09
C LYS A 410 12.23 -28.87 23.07
N ALA A 411 11.96 -27.64 22.63
CA ALA A 411 11.74 -26.51 23.56
C ALA A 411 10.30 -25.99 23.64
N ARG A 412 9.36 -26.53 22.86
CA ARG A 412 7.97 -26.03 22.82
C ARG A 412 7.01 -26.77 23.76
N ARG A 413 7.48 -27.81 24.46
CA ARG A 413 6.65 -28.64 25.36
C ARG A 413 6.85 -28.41 26.86
N ASP A 414 7.85 -27.62 27.29
CA ASP A 414 8.23 -27.54 28.72
C ASP A 414 8.49 -26.14 29.31
N ASN A 415 8.14 -25.05 28.63
CA ASN A 415 8.23 -23.70 29.24
C ASN A 415 6.91 -22.95 29.18
N GLY A 416 5.98 -23.40 30.02
CA GLY A 416 4.89 -22.57 30.56
C GLY A 416 5.38 -21.43 31.47
N LYS A 417 6.71 -21.20 31.57
CA LYS A 417 7.35 -20.10 32.30
C LYS A 417 8.69 -19.73 31.65
N SER A 418 8.72 -18.85 30.64
CA SER A 418 9.85 -17.89 30.38
C SER A 418 9.85 -17.22 29.00
N ASN A 419 8.98 -17.59 28.05
CA ASN A 419 8.74 -16.75 26.88
C ASN A 419 7.27 -16.41 26.84
N ILE A 420 6.91 -15.35 27.54
CA ILE A 420 5.65 -14.64 27.29
C ILE A 420 5.86 -13.99 25.91
N PRO A 421 5.26 -14.47 24.79
CA PRO A 421 4.93 -13.51 23.76
C PRO A 421 4.08 -12.47 24.49
N PHE A 422 4.43 -11.20 24.37
CA PHE A 422 3.61 -10.09 24.86
C PHE A 422 2.35 -10.01 23.97
N VAL A 423 1.58 -11.10 23.95
CA VAL A 423 0.14 -11.16 23.82
C VAL A 423 -0.32 -10.15 24.84
N SER A 424 -0.62 -8.93 24.37
CA SER A 424 -1.35 -7.95 25.16
C SER A 424 -2.47 -8.71 25.86
N LYS A 425 -2.77 -8.42 27.13
CA LYS A 425 -3.86 -9.09 27.85
C LYS A 425 -5.22 -9.02 27.10
N GLU A 426 -5.34 -8.26 26.02
CA GLU A 426 -6.50 -8.21 25.12
C GLU A 426 -6.57 -9.34 24.07
N THR A 427 -5.47 -10.05 23.78
CA THR A 427 -5.45 -11.16 22.81
C THR A 427 -6.05 -12.47 23.35
N ALA A 428 -6.49 -12.50 24.60
CA ALA A 428 -7.26 -13.62 25.17
C ALA A 428 -8.73 -13.66 24.70
N TYR A 429 -9.19 -12.69 23.90
CA TYR A 429 -10.57 -12.61 23.41
C TYR A 429 -10.65 -12.73 21.87
N TYR A 430 -10.04 -13.78 21.33
CA TYR A 430 -10.40 -14.32 20.01
C TYR A 430 -11.36 -15.52 20.20
N GLU A 431 -12.50 -15.28 20.85
CA GLU A 431 -13.69 -16.10 20.72
C GLU A 431 -14.84 -15.19 20.28
N PRO A 432 -15.75 -15.68 19.42
CA PRO A 432 -16.62 -14.88 18.54
C PRO A 432 -17.56 -13.92 19.27
#